data_AF-A0A2P2LM85-F1
#
_entry.id   AF-A0A2P2LM85-F1
#
_cell.length_a   1.000
_cell.length_b   1.000
_cell.length_c   1.000
_cell.angle_alpha   90.00
_cell.angle_beta   90.00
_cell.angle_gamma   90.00
#
_symmetry.space_group_name_H-M   'P 1'
#
loop_
_entity.id
_entity.type
_entity.pdbx_description
1 polymer ?
#
loop_
_entity_poly.entity_id
_entity_poly.type
_entity_poly.pdbx_seq_one_letter_code
_entity_poly.pdbx_strand_id
1 'polypeptide(L)'
;MDHAADAHRTDLMTITRYVLNEQSKHPESRGDFTILLNHIVLGCKFVCSAVNKAGLAKLIGLAGETNVQGEEQKKLDVLSNEVFIKALVSSGRTVSVRAICLKV
;
A
#
# COMPACT_ATOMS: atom_id res chain seq x y z
N MET A 1 -19.87 -20.09 -9.62
CA MET A 1 -18.43 -19.94 -9.32
C MET A 1 -17.91 -21.32 -8.95
N ASP A 2 -17.32 -22.03 -9.91
CA ASP A 2 -16.79 -23.39 -9.70
C ASP A 2 -15.50 -23.35 -8.89
N HIS A 3 -15.56 -23.79 -7.64
CA HIS A 3 -14.42 -23.80 -6.70
C HIS A 3 -13.43 -24.96 -6.98
N ALA A 4 -13.78 -25.90 -7.85
CA ALA A 4 -12.92 -27.04 -8.21
C ALA A 4 -11.79 -26.66 -9.19
N ALA A 5 -11.98 -25.62 -10.01
CA ALA A 5 -10.99 -25.16 -10.98
C ALA A 5 -9.80 -24.43 -10.33
N ASP A 6 -10.01 -23.80 -9.16
CA ASP A 6 -8.95 -23.08 -8.45
C ASP A 6 -7.94 -24.00 -7.75
N ALA A 7 -8.30 -25.25 -7.45
CA ALA A 7 -7.42 -26.20 -6.76
C ALA A 7 -6.19 -26.64 -7.58
N HIS A 8 -6.25 -26.53 -8.91
CA HIS A 8 -5.16 -26.89 -9.83
C HIS A 8 -4.48 -25.69 -10.50
N ARG A 9 -4.82 -24.46 -10.10
CA ARG A 9 -4.24 -23.25 -10.67
C ARG A 9 -2.84 -23.00 -10.11
N THR A 10 -1.84 -23.64 -10.71
CA THR A 10 -0.43 -23.48 -10.35
C THR A 10 0.20 -22.21 -10.93
N ASP A 11 -0.42 -21.59 -11.93
CA ASP A 11 0.04 -20.32 -12.49
C ASP A 11 -0.42 -19.15 -11.63
N LEU A 12 0.47 -18.74 -10.71
CA LEU A 12 0.25 -17.60 -9.84
C LEU A 12 0.50 -16.30 -10.60
N MET A 13 -0.57 -15.58 -10.90
CA MET A 13 -0.49 -14.23 -11.46
C MET A 13 -0.37 -13.20 -10.34
N THR A 14 0.84 -12.65 -10.18
CA THR A 14 1.07 -11.53 -9.24
C THR A 14 0.73 -10.20 -9.90
N ILE A 15 0.44 -9.18 -9.08
CA ILE A 15 0.25 -7.80 -9.56
C ILE A 15 1.48 -7.35 -10.37
N THR A 16 2.69 -7.62 -9.88
CA THR A 16 3.93 -7.27 -10.57
C THR A 16 4.01 -7.92 -11.95
N ARG A 17 3.69 -9.22 -12.06
CA ARG A 17 3.69 -9.93 -13.35
C ARG A 17 2.62 -9.39 -14.29
N TYR A 18 1.42 -9.12 -13.78
CA TYR A 18 0.35 -8.52 -14.56
C TYR A 18 0.76 -7.15 -15.12
N VAL A 19 1.30 -6.27 -14.27
CA VAL A 19 1.69 -4.91 -14.66
C VAL A 19 2.85 -4.93 -15.66
N LEU A 20 3.83 -5.82 -15.51
CA LEU A 20 4.92 -6.00 -16.48
C LEU A 20 4.40 -6.51 -17.84
N ASN A 21 3.44 -7.44 -17.84
CA ASN A 21 2.81 -7.92 -19.06
C ASN A 21 2.06 -6.79 -19.77
N GLU A 22 1.30 -5.97 -19.04
CA GLU A 22 0.62 -4.79 -19.62
C GLU A 22 1.63 -3.76 -20.14
N GLN A 23 2.69 -3.47 -19.37
CA GLN A 23 3.75 -2.57 -19.80
C GLN A 23 4.39 -3.00 -21.14
N SER A 24 4.61 -4.30 -21.34
CA SER A 24 5.21 -4.82 -22.57
C SER A 24 4.38 -4.56 -23.84
N LYS A 25 3.08 -4.27 -23.70
CA LYS A 25 2.19 -3.90 -24.80
C LYS A 25 2.35 -2.44 -25.23
N HIS A 26 3.06 -1.63 -24.43
CA HIS A 26 3.26 -0.19 -24.61
C HIS A 26 4.75 0.12 -24.76
N PRO A 27 5.33 0.11 -25.97
CA PRO A 27 6.76 0.34 -26.20
C PRO A 27 7.27 1.71 -25.70
N GLU A 28 6.38 2.70 -25.60
CA GLU A 28 6.64 4.04 -25.09
C GLU A 28 6.78 4.09 -23.56
N SER A 29 6.39 3.03 -22.85
CA SER A 29 6.30 3.02 -21.40
C SER A 29 7.68 2.81 -20.74
N ARG A 30 8.11 3.77 -19.93
CA ARG A 30 9.41 3.76 -19.24
C ARG A 30 9.43 2.94 -17.94
N GLY A 31 8.29 2.37 -17.53
CA GLY A 31 8.16 1.58 -16.31
C GLY A 31 7.95 2.38 -15.03
N ASP A 32 7.80 3.70 -15.11
CA ASP A 32 7.55 4.58 -13.96
C ASP A 32 6.31 4.15 -13.17
N PHE A 33 5.23 3.82 -13.89
CA PHE A 33 3.99 3.32 -13.29
C PHE A 33 4.16 1.97 -12.61
N THR A 34 4.94 1.06 -13.21
CA THR A 34 5.26 -0.25 -12.65
C THR A 34 6.03 -0.12 -11.33
N ILE A 35 7.02 0.78 -11.28
CA ILE A 35 7.80 1.06 -10.08
C ILE A 35 6.89 1.63 -8.99
N LEU A 36 6.04 2.61 -9.33
CA LEU A 36 5.08 3.21 -8.41
C LEU A 36 4.13 2.18 -7.80
N LEU A 37 3.50 1.35 -8.64
CA LEU A 37 2.57 0.32 -8.18
C LEU A 37 3.24 -0.72 -7.26
N ASN A 38 4.46 -1.14 -7.57
CA ASN A 38 5.19 -2.07 -6.72
C ASN A 38 5.44 -1.51 -5.32
N HIS A 39 5.74 -0.21 -5.19
CA HIS A 39 5.90 0.45 -3.89
C HIS A 39 4.57 0.56 -3.12
N ILE A 40 3.46 0.83 -3.81
CA ILE A 40 2.12 0.82 -3.20
C ILE A 40 1.79 -0.57 -2.65
N VAL A 41 2.03 -1.63 -3.44
CA VAL A 41 1.80 -3.02 -3.00
C VAL A 41 2.66 -3.37 -1.78
N LEU A 42 3.91 -2.90 -1.73
CA LEU A 42 4.78 -3.08 -0.58
C LEU A 42 4.19 -2.39 0.67
N GLY A 43 3.74 -1.14 0.54
CA GLY A 43 3.07 -0.40 1.61
C GLY A 43 1.83 -1.15 2.13
N CYS A 44 0.97 -1.65 1.24
CA CYS A 44 -0.19 -2.45 1.61
C CYS A 44 0.21 -3.71 2.40
N LYS A 45 1.21 -4.47 1.94
CA LYS A 45 1.68 -5.67 2.64
C LYS A 45 2.20 -5.35 4.05
N PHE A 46 2.92 -4.24 4.18
CA PHE A 46 3.42 -3.78 5.48
C PHE A 46 2.27 -3.42 6.42
N VAL A 47 1.31 -2.61 5.97
CA VAL A 47 0.13 -2.24 6.75
C VAL A 47 -0.69 -3.46 7.15
N CYS A 48 -0.94 -4.40 6.24
CA CYS A 48 -1.60 -5.66 6.57
C CYS A 48 -0.86 -6.46 7.65
N SER A 49 0.47 -6.53 7.58
CA SER A 49 1.27 -7.19 8.63
C SER A 49 1.16 -6.46 9.97
N ALA A 50 1.16 -5.13 9.95
CA ALA A 50 1.00 -4.30 11.15
C ALA A 50 -0.39 -4.46 11.77
N VAL A 51 -1.46 -4.48 10.97
CA VAL A 51 -2.84 -4.74 11.42
C VAL A 51 -2.93 -6.12 12.07
N ASN A 52 -2.41 -7.17 11.42
CA ASN A 52 -2.45 -8.54 11.93
C ASN A 52 -1.70 -8.69 13.26
N LYS A 53 -0.70 -7.85 13.51
CA LYS A 53 0.12 -7.86 14.73
C LYS A 53 -0.24 -6.73 15.71
N ALA A 54 -1.27 -5.94 15.43
CA ALA A 54 -1.53 -4.69 16.15
C ALA A 54 -1.78 -4.92 17.65
N GLY A 55 -2.46 -6.02 17.99
CA GLY A 55 -2.73 -6.40 19.39
C GLY A 55 -1.47 -6.73 20.17
N LEU A 56 -0.49 -7.39 19.55
CA LEU A 56 0.79 -7.73 20.17
C LEU A 56 1.74 -6.54 20.23
N ALA A 57 1.71 -5.69 19.20
CA ALA A 57 2.58 -4.53 19.06
C ALA A 57 2.06 -3.27 19.76
N LYS A 58 0.97 -3.35 20.54
CA LYS A 58 0.31 -2.20 21.21
C LYS A 58 -0.03 -1.04 20.26
N LEU A 59 -0.33 -1.38 19.00
CA LEU A 59 -0.75 -0.43 17.96
C LEU A 59 -2.26 -0.18 17.96
N ILE A 60 -3.01 -0.87 18.82
CA ILE A 60 -4.42 -0.64 19.06
C ILE A 60 -4.59 0.54 20.03
N GLY A 61 -5.41 1.52 19.66
CA GLY A 61 -5.74 2.67 20.50
C GLY A 61 -5.49 4.01 19.81
N LEU A 62 -5.83 5.08 20.55
CA LEU A 62 -5.65 6.46 20.12
C LEU A 62 -4.17 6.84 20.12
N ALA A 63 -3.76 7.61 19.12
CA ALA A 63 -2.44 8.23 19.05
C ALA A 63 -2.29 9.37 20.06
N GLY A 64 -3.41 9.90 20.58
CA GLY A 64 -3.43 11.05 21.48
C GLY A 64 -3.40 12.39 20.74
N GLU A 65 -3.42 12.38 19.41
CA GLU A 65 -3.49 13.57 18.55
C GLU A 65 -4.85 13.66 17.88
N THR A 66 -5.35 14.90 17.74
CA THR A 66 -6.57 15.22 17.01
C THR A 66 -6.18 15.76 15.64
N ASN A 67 -6.74 15.20 14.55
CA ASN A 67 -6.45 15.69 13.20
C ASN A 67 -7.11 17.06 12.96
N VAL A 68 -6.72 17.79 11.89
CA VAL A 68 -7.37 19.08 11.52
C VAL A 68 -8.86 18.95 11.19
N GLN A 69 -9.37 17.72 11.06
CA GLN A 69 -10.78 17.43 10.82
C GLN A 69 -11.56 17.24 12.14
N GLY A 70 -10.88 17.33 13.29
CA GLY A 70 -11.48 17.22 14.61
C GLY A 70 -11.68 15.78 15.11
N GLU A 71 -11.11 14.78 14.44
CA GLU A 71 -11.22 13.37 14.82
C GLU A 71 -10.00 12.90 15.62
N GLU A 72 -10.23 12.05 16.63
CA GLU A 72 -9.13 11.40 17.35
C GLU A 72 -8.45 10.37 16.46
N GLN A 73 -7.16 10.56 16.23
CA GLN A 73 -6.41 9.70 15.32
C GLN A 73 -5.98 8.40 16.01
N LYS A 74 -6.06 7.27 15.31
CA LYS A 74 -5.54 5.99 15.84
C LYS A 74 -4.06 5.85 15.51
N LYS A 75 -3.31 5.16 16.38
CA LYS A 75 -1.86 4.89 16.15
C LYS A 75 -1.59 4.18 14.82
N LEU A 76 -2.52 3.30 14.42
CA LEU A 76 -2.43 2.58 13.16
C LEU A 76 -2.60 3.49 11.93
N ASP A 77 -3.38 4.56 12.06
CA ASP A 77 -3.60 5.53 10.97
C ASP A 77 -2.32 6.35 10.76
N VAL A 78 -1.67 6.78 11.86
CA VAL A 78 -0.37 7.46 11.83
C VAL A 78 0.69 6.57 11.16
N LEU A 79 0.80 5.31 11.62
CA LEU A 79 1.76 4.36 11.07
C LEU A 79 1.52 4.11 9.58
N SER A 80 0.28 3.84 9.19
CA SER A 80 -0.06 3.54 7.80
C SER A 80 0.26 4.71 6.88
N ASN A 81 0.01 5.93 7.35
CA ASN A 81 0.35 7.12 6.60
C ASN A 81 1.87 7.29 6.41
N GLU A 82 2.65 7.12 7.47
CA GLU A 82 4.11 7.18 7.35
C GLU A 82 4.65 6.14 6.36
N VAL A 83 4.11 4.92 6.41
CA VAL A 83 4.49 3.84 5.52
C VAL A 83 4.22 4.22 4.07
N PHE A 84 3.03 4.74 3.75
CA PHE A 84 2.70 5.13 2.39
C PHE A 84 3.50 6.36 1.92
N ILE A 85 3.72 7.36 2.77
CA ILE A 85 4.58 8.50 2.43
C ILE A 85 5.99 8.00 2.10
N LYS A 86 6.60 7.19 2.97
CA LYS A 86 7.94 6.65 2.76
C LYS A 86 8.02 5.77 1.50
N ALA A 87 7.02 4.92 1.26
CA ALA A 87 6.95 4.07 0.08
C ALA A 87 6.79 4.87 -1.23
N LEU A 88 5.96 5.91 -1.23
CA LEU A 88 5.76 6.76 -2.42
C LEU A 88 6.96 7.66 -2.69
N VAL A 89 7.60 8.20 -1.65
CA VAL A 89 8.84 8.98 -1.78
C VAL A 89 9.99 8.11 -2.26
N SER A 90 10.16 6.90 -1.70
CA SER A 90 11.25 5.99 -2.11
C SER A 90 11.09 5.48 -3.53
N SER A 91 9.87 5.47 -4.08
CA SER A 91 9.66 5.13 -5.50
C SER A 91 10.39 6.09 -6.46
N GLY A 92 10.64 7.34 -6.05
CA GLY A 92 11.24 8.38 -6.90
C GLY A 92 10.37 8.78 -8.11
N ARG A 93 9.12 8.29 -8.19
CA ARG A 93 8.19 8.52 -9.32
C ARG A 93 7.00 9.42 -8.95
N THR A 94 6.99 10.01 -7.76
CA THR A 94 5.95 10.93 -7.31
C THR A 94 6.50 12.36 -7.21
N VAL A 95 5.72 13.34 -7.66
CA VAL A 95 6.07 14.78 -7.56
C VAL A 95 5.51 15.38 -6.26
N SER A 96 4.36 14.88 -5.80
CA SER A 96 3.71 15.32 -4.57
C SER A 96 2.92 14.16 -3.95
N VAL A 97 2.94 14.06 -2.63
CA VAL A 97 2.16 13.09 -1.86
C VAL A 97 1.23 13.88 -0.95
N ARG A 98 -0.09 13.71 -1.13
CA ARG A 98 -1.10 14.34 -0.27
C ARG A 98 -1.79 13.28 0.57
N ALA A 99 -1.42 13.22 1.84
CA ALA A 99 -2.12 12.41 2.82
C ALA A 99 -3.49 13.02 3.14
N ILE A 100 -4.56 12.24 3.01
CA ILE A 100 -5.92 12.66 3.39
C ILE A 100 -6.07 12.65 4.92
N CYS A 101 -5.33 11.80 5.63
CA CYS A 101 -5.59 11.46 7.02
C CYS A 101 -4.71 12.21 8.05
N LEU A 102 -3.74 13.04 7.62
CA LEU A 102 -2.71 13.63 8.50
C LEU A 102 -2.43 15.13 8.30
N LYS A 103 -3.43 15.92 7.92
CA LYS A 103 -3.26 17.34 8.22
C LYS A 103 -3.32 17.46 9.75
N VAL A 104 -2.15 17.70 10.35
CA VAL A 104 -1.96 18.26 11.69
C VAL A 104 -2.03 19.77 11.56
#